data_AF-A0A9P0Q9L2-F1
#
_entry.id   AF-A0A9P0Q9L2-F1
#
_cell.length_a   1.000
_cell.length_b   1.000
_cell.length_c   1.000
_cell.angle_alpha   90.00
_cell.angle_beta   90.00
_cell.angle_gamma   90.00
#
_symmetry.space_group_name_H-M   'P 1'
#
loop_
_entity.id
_entity.type
_entity.pdbx_description
1 polymer ?
#
loop_
_entity_poly.entity_id
_entity_poly.type
_entity_poly.pdbx_seq_one_letter_code
_entity_poly.pdbx_strand_id
1 'polypeptide(L)'
;MPGCDWVKSFLKRHPQLSRRIAQNISHARAASDEEIINNFFDNLEVELDGIPASNIWNYDETNLVDDPGQTKVVTKRGTKYPERIRNSSKACTSLMVCGNAEGQIAPVYVNYKSQKLWTENGPPNA
;
A
#
# COMPACT_ATOMS: atom_id res chain seq x y z
N MET A 1 4.72 22.25 31.81
CA MET A 1 4.84 21.46 30.56
C MET A 1 4.30 22.31 29.42
N PRO A 2 5.00 22.46 28.28
CA PRO A 2 4.48 23.25 27.17
C PRO A 2 3.14 22.69 26.69
N GLY A 3 2.12 23.55 26.63
CA GLY A 3 0.76 23.18 26.22
C GLY A 3 0.50 23.37 24.73
N CYS A 4 -0.73 23.10 24.30
CA CYS A 4 -1.15 23.24 22.90
C CYS A 4 -0.87 24.64 22.32
N ASP A 5 -0.98 25.69 23.13
CA ASP A 5 -0.78 27.07 22.69
C ASP A 5 0.69 27.42 22.45
N TRP A 6 1.60 26.73 23.15
CA TRP A 6 3.02 26.85 22.89
C TRP A 6 3.37 26.30 21.49
N VAL A 7 2.86 25.11 21.14
CA VAL A 7 3.08 24.49 19.82
C VAL A 7 2.49 25.33 18.69
N LYS A 8 1.26 25.85 18.86
CA LYS A 8 0.64 26.76 17.88
C LYS A 8 1.49 28.03 17.67
N SER A 9 1.95 28.64 18.77
CA SER A 9 2.78 29.86 18.72
C SER A 9 4.17 29.60 18.16
N PHE A 10 4.70 28.40 18.34
CA PHE A 10 5.97 27.96 17.76
C PHE A 10 5.85 27.79 16.24
N LEU A 11 4.85 27.05 15.76
CA LEU A 11 4.61 26.89 14.31
C LEU A 11 4.31 28.23 13.63
N LYS A 12 3.62 29.16 14.29
CA LYS A 12 3.36 30.51 13.77
C LYS A 12 4.64 31.35 13.58
N ARG A 13 5.64 31.17 14.46
CA ARG A 13 6.93 31.88 14.39
C ARG A 13 7.90 31.29 13.37
N HIS A 14 7.68 30.04 12.98
CA HIS A 14 8.56 29.29 12.07
C HIS A 14 7.77 28.82 10.84
N PRO A 15 7.44 29.72 9.89
CA PRO A 15 6.61 29.40 8.72
C PRO A 15 7.23 28.37 7.77
N GLN A 16 8.53 28.10 7.89
CA GLN A 16 9.22 27.01 7.18
C GLN A 16 8.80 25.61 7.67
N LEU A 17 8.17 25.50 8.85
CA LEU A 17 7.70 24.24 9.41
C LEU A 17 6.27 23.97 8.97
N SER A 18 6.03 22.78 8.41
CA SER A 18 4.69 22.35 8.00
C SER A 18 4.29 21.06 8.74
N ARG A 19 3.00 20.93 9.04
CA ARG A 19 2.45 19.68 9.57
C ARG A 19 2.27 18.71 8.40
N ARG A 20 2.99 17.59 8.44
CA ARG A 20 2.86 16.49 7.49
C ARG A 20 2.42 15.23 8.22
N ILE A 21 1.63 14.39 7.55
CA ILE A 21 1.40 13.02 7.98
C ILE A 21 2.60 12.24 7.46
N ALA A 22 3.36 11.64 8.38
CA ALA A 22 4.46 10.76 7.98
C ALA A 22 3.90 9.51 7.31
N GLN A 23 4.54 9.06 6.24
CA GLN A 23 4.26 7.75 5.67
C GLN A 23 4.94 6.69 6.52
N ASN A 24 4.23 5.60 6.80
CA ASN A 24 4.84 4.44 7.41
C ASN A 24 5.71 3.75 6.37
N ILE A 25 6.99 3.56 6.67
CA ILE A 25 7.92 2.74 5.89
C ILE A 25 8.26 1.49 6.69
N SER A 26 8.51 0.37 6.01
CA SER A 26 8.98 -0.84 6.69
C SER A 26 10.41 -0.65 7.19
N HIS A 27 10.80 -1.37 8.24
CA HIS A 27 12.19 -1.35 8.74
C HIS A 27 13.20 -1.72 7.65
N ALA A 28 12.87 -2.70 6.80
CA ALA A 28 13.71 -3.10 5.68
C ALA A 28 13.94 -1.96 4.67
N ARG A 29 12.89 -1.18 4.38
CA ARG A 29 12.98 -0.02 3.47
C ARG A 29 13.73 1.15 4.11
N ALA A 30 13.61 1.32 5.42
CA ALA A 30 14.39 2.32 6.17
C ALA A 30 15.87 1.94 6.29
N ALA A 31 16.19 0.65 6.22
CA ALA A 31 17.54 0.10 6.28
C ALA A 31 18.19 -0.08 4.90
N SER A 32 17.46 0.20 3.81
CA SER A 32 18.03 0.20 2.46
C SER A 32 18.95 1.40 2.31
N ASP A 33 20.24 1.13 2.09
CA ASP A 33 21.24 2.15 1.84
C ASP A 33 21.18 2.62 0.38
N GLU A 34 21.52 3.88 0.14
CA GLU A 34 21.52 4.49 -1.20
C GLU A 34 22.46 3.72 -2.14
N GLU A 35 23.62 3.30 -1.62
CA GLU A 35 24.60 2.50 -2.35
C GLU A 35 24.02 1.17 -2.85
N ILE A 36 23.21 0.49 -2.03
CA ILE A 36 22.60 -0.80 -2.41
C ILE A 36 21.61 -0.59 -3.55
N ILE A 37 20.84 0.49 -3.51
CA ILE A 37 19.85 0.81 -4.54
C ILE A 37 20.56 1.16 -5.86
N ASN A 38 21.60 1.99 -5.80
CA ASN A 38 22.36 2.38 -6.99
C ASN A 38 23.05 1.17 -7.62
N ASN A 39 23.74 0.35 -6.82
CA ASN A 39 24.36 -0.89 -7.32
C ASN A 39 23.35 -1.84 -7.96
N PHE A 40 22.11 -1.93 -7.44
CA PHE A 40 21.07 -2.73 -8.09
C PHE A 40 20.71 -2.17 -9.47
N PHE A 41 20.51 -0.86 -9.60
CA PHE A 41 20.16 -0.25 -10.89
C PHE A 41 21.29 -0.26 -11.90
N ASP A 42 22.54 -0.08 -11.47
CA ASP A 42 23.72 -0.17 -12.33
C ASP A 42 23.85 -1.56 -12.95
N ASN A 43 23.61 -2.62 -12.16
CA ASN A 43 23.61 -3.99 -12.67
C ASN A 43 22.40 -4.27 -13.56
N LEU A 44 21.22 -3.73 -13.21
CA LEU A 44 20.01 -3.90 -14.01
C LEU A 44 20.13 -3.25 -15.39
N GLU A 45 20.78 -2.10 -15.49
CA GLU A 45 21.01 -1.42 -16.78
C GLU A 45 21.84 -2.30 -17.73
N VAL A 46 22.88 -2.96 -17.22
CA VAL A 46 23.71 -3.88 -18.00
C VAL A 46 22.91 -5.10 -18.48
N GLU A 47 22.10 -5.70 -17.60
CA GLU A 47 21.29 -6.88 -17.95
C GLU A 47 20.15 -6.57 -18.94
N LEU A 48 19.68 -5.32 -18.95
CA LEU A 48 18.65 -4.86 -19.88
C LEU A 48 19.21 -4.41 -21.24
N ASP A 49 20.53 -4.32 -21.40
CA ASP A 49 21.15 -3.89 -22.65
C ASP A 49 20.80 -4.84 -23.81
N GLY A 50 20.35 -4.27 -24.92
CA GLY A 50 19.89 -5.01 -26.09
C GLY A 50 18.53 -5.71 -25.95
N ILE A 51 17.86 -5.65 -24.79
CA ILE A 51 16.50 -6.20 -24.64
C ILE A 51 15.47 -5.21 -25.18
N PRO A 52 14.63 -5.60 -26.16
CA PRO A 52 13.56 -4.75 -26.66
C PRO A 52 12.54 -4.40 -25.56
N ALA A 53 12.00 -3.19 -25.60
CA ALA A 53 10.97 -2.74 -24.65
C ALA A 53 9.73 -3.66 -24.64
N SER A 54 9.41 -4.30 -25.77
CA SER A 54 8.33 -5.29 -25.89
C SER A 54 8.48 -6.49 -24.95
N ASN A 55 9.72 -6.78 -24.53
CA ASN A 55 10.09 -7.97 -23.76
C ASN A 55 10.34 -7.65 -22.27
N ILE A 56 10.31 -6.38 -21.89
CA ILE A 56 10.45 -5.94 -20.50
C ILE A 56 9.06 -5.84 -19.91
N TRP A 57 8.67 -6.83 -19.10
CA TRP A 57 7.37 -6.90 -18.45
C TRP A 57 7.51 -6.64 -16.94
N ASN A 58 6.66 -5.75 -16.42
CA ASN A 58 6.46 -5.58 -14.99
C ASN A 58 5.11 -6.19 -14.57
N TYR A 59 5.11 -6.86 -13.43
CA TYR A 59 3.94 -7.55 -12.88
C TYR A 59 3.84 -7.26 -11.39
N ASP A 60 2.69 -6.78 -10.94
CA ASP A 60 2.49 -6.50 -9.52
C ASP A 60 1.02 -6.70 -9.09
N GLU A 61 0.84 -6.97 -7.80
CA GLU A 61 -0.45 -7.18 -7.16
C GLU A 61 -0.88 -5.93 -6.38
N THR A 62 -2.03 -5.35 -6.73
CA THR A 62 -2.62 -4.27 -5.96
C THR A 62 -3.84 -4.74 -5.18
N ASN A 63 -3.84 -4.46 -3.87
CA ASN A 63 -4.94 -4.81 -2.98
C ASN A 63 -5.98 -3.70 -2.95
N LEU A 64 -7.19 -4.00 -3.42
CA LEU A 64 -8.36 -3.13 -3.25
C LEU A 64 -9.09 -3.54 -1.98
N VAL A 65 -8.91 -2.74 -0.93
CA VAL A 65 -9.63 -2.91 0.33
C VAL A 65 -10.83 -1.97 0.32
N ASP A 66 -12.02 -2.52 0.44
CA ASP A 66 -13.22 -1.75 0.80
C ASP A 66 -13.18 -1.48 2.31
N ASP A 67 -12.24 -0.61 2.75
CA ASP A 67 -12.19 -0.09 4.12
C ASP A 67 -12.86 1.29 4.14
N PRO A 68 -14.11 1.37 4.61
CA PRO A 68 -14.81 2.64 4.78
C PRO A 68 -14.19 3.57 5.84
N GLY A 69 -13.09 3.17 6.49
CA GLY A 69 -12.36 3.97 7.46
C GLY A 69 -13.13 4.22 8.76
N GLN A 70 -12.49 4.97 9.67
CA GLN A 70 -13.16 5.45 10.89
C GLN A 70 -13.94 6.72 10.59
N THR A 71 -15.25 6.70 10.80
CA THR A 71 -16.12 7.87 10.65
C THR A 71 -16.36 8.51 12.02
N LYS A 72 -16.34 9.85 12.10
CA LYS A 72 -16.76 10.55 13.33
C LYS A 72 -18.24 10.27 13.58
N VAL A 73 -18.57 9.78 14.76
CA VAL A 73 -19.94 9.48 15.19
C VAL A 73 -20.29 10.30 16.42
N VAL A 74 -21.53 10.76 16.52
CA VAL A 74 -22.06 11.42 17.72
C VAL A 74 -22.55 10.34 18.67
N THR A 75 -22.05 10.35 19.91
CA THR A 75 -22.35 9.32 20.91
C THR A 75 -22.67 9.98 22.25
N LYS A 76 -23.31 9.23 23.16
CA LYS A 76 -23.64 9.74 24.50
C LYS A 76 -22.35 10.06 25.26
N ARG A 77 -22.33 11.21 25.96
CA ARG A 77 -21.21 11.59 26.84
C ARG A 77 -20.96 10.46 27.86
N GLY A 78 -19.74 9.91 27.88
CA GLY A 78 -19.35 8.78 28.73
C GLY A 78 -19.27 7.42 28.01
N THR A 79 -19.66 7.33 26.74
CA THR A 79 -19.46 6.11 25.95
C THR A 79 -17.97 5.92 25.64
N LYS A 80 -17.36 4.89 26.25
CA LYS A 80 -15.93 4.58 26.12
C LYS A 80 -15.56 3.95 24.77
N TYR A 81 -16.43 3.08 24.24
CA TYR A 81 -16.21 2.36 22.99
C TYR A 81 -17.49 2.35 22.13
N PRO A 82 -17.68 3.32 21.23
CA PRO A 82 -18.78 3.28 20.28
C PRO A 82 -18.48 2.28 19.16
N GLU A 83 -19.34 1.28 19.02
CA GLU A 83 -19.19 0.21 18.02
C GLU A 83 -20.10 0.47 16.80
N ARG A 84 -19.61 0.12 15.61
CA ARG A 84 -20.37 0.17 14.36
C ARG A 84 -20.48 -1.25 13.81
N ILE A 85 -21.63 -1.90 14.02
CA ILE A 85 -21.91 -3.25 13.53
C ILE A 85 -22.13 -3.19 12.01
N ARG A 86 -21.39 -4.01 11.24
CA ARG A 86 -21.53 -4.14 9.78
C ARG A 86 -21.37 -5.59 9.34
N ASN A 87 -22.09 -5.97 8.28
CA ASN A 87 -22.08 -7.33 7.70
C ASN A 87 -20.78 -7.69 6.94
N SER A 88 -20.04 -6.69 6.47
CA SER A 88 -18.73 -6.83 5.85
C SER A 88 -17.77 -5.90 6.60
N SER A 89 -16.74 -6.47 7.22
CA SER A 89 -15.74 -5.71 7.96
C SER A 89 -14.55 -5.32 7.08
N LYS A 90 -14.10 -6.22 6.17
CA LYS A 90 -13.07 -6.00 5.13
C LYS A 90 -13.23 -7.04 4.01
N ALA A 91 -13.67 -6.61 2.83
CA ALA A 91 -13.47 -7.37 1.60
C ALA A 91 -12.20 -6.84 0.93
N CYS A 92 -11.25 -7.73 0.66
CA CYS A 92 -10.05 -7.41 -0.12
C CYS A 92 -10.19 -8.16 -1.44
N THR A 93 -10.21 -7.43 -2.53
CA THR A 93 -10.08 -7.98 -3.88
C THR A 93 -8.74 -7.52 -4.38
N SER A 94 -7.88 -8.42 -4.82
CA SER A 94 -6.62 -8.02 -5.43
C SER A 94 -6.69 -8.09 -6.94
N LEU A 95 -6.00 -7.16 -7.59
CA LEU A 95 -5.84 -7.12 -9.02
C LEU A 95 -4.37 -7.39 -9.33
N MET A 96 -4.10 -8.38 -10.18
CA MET A 96 -2.79 -8.54 -10.78
C MET A 96 -2.76 -7.76 -12.09
N VAL A 97 -1.83 -6.82 -12.20
CA VAL A 97 -1.65 -6.00 -13.40
C VAL A 97 -0.27 -6.30 -13.98
N CYS A 98 -0.23 -6.58 -15.28
CA CYS A 98 1.01 -6.83 -16.01
C CYS A 98 1.08 -5.87 -17.20
N GLY A 99 2.21 -5.20 -17.38
CA GLY A 99 2.43 -4.36 -18.54
C GLY A 99 3.88 -4.37 -19.00
N ASN A 100 4.09 -4.17 -20.30
CA ASN A 100 5.43 -4.07 -20.87
C ASN A 100 5.89 -2.61 -21.03
N ALA A 101 7.18 -2.42 -21.31
CA ALA A 101 7.77 -1.09 -21.48
C ALA A 101 7.33 -0.36 -22.77
N GLU A 102 6.63 -1.02 -23.69
CA GLU A 102 5.97 -0.40 -24.85
C GLU A 102 4.56 0.12 -24.54
N GLY A 103 4.02 -0.16 -23.34
CA GLY A 103 2.68 0.25 -22.93
C GLY A 103 1.57 -0.75 -23.28
N GLN A 104 1.91 -1.98 -23.66
CA GLN A 104 0.95 -3.07 -23.74
C GLN A 104 0.63 -3.60 -22.35
N ILE A 105 -0.64 -3.83 -22.07
CA ILE A 105 -1.13 -4.36 -20.79
C ILE A 105 -1.70 -5.75 -21.04
N ALA A 106 -1.23 -6.76 -20.30
CA ALA A 106 -1.83 -8.08 -20.35
C ALA A 106 -3.21 -8.08 -19.69
N PRO A 107 -4.10 -9.03 -20.01
CA PRO A 107 -5.41 -9.12 -19.37
C PRO A 107 -5.30 -9.07 -17.83
N VAL A 108 -6.08 -8.17 -17.22
CA VAL A 108 -6.10 -8.01 -15.76
C VAL A 108 -6.65 -9.29 -15.13
N TYR A 109 -5.93 -9.83 -14.14
CA TYR A 109 -6.39 -10.97 -13.38
C TYR A 109 -6.97 -10.50 -12.04
N VAL A 110 -8.21 -10.88 -11.77
CA VAL A 110 -8.91 -10.49 -10.53
C VAL A 110 -8.87 -11.66 -9.57
N ASN A 111 -8.22 -11.47 -8.43
CA ASN A 111 -8.20 -12.44 -7.35
C ASN A 111 -9.24 -12.06 -6.30
N TYR A 112 -10.33 -12.83 -6.27
CA TYR A 112 -11.41 -12.63 -5.32
C TYR A 112 -11.10 -13.28 -3.98
N LYS A 113 -11.58 -12.66 -2.90
CA LYS A 113 -11.56 -13.25 -1.57
C LYS A 113 -12.24 -14.63 -1.62
N SER A 114 -11.48 -15.69 -1.35
CA SER A 114 -12.00 -17.05 -1.29
C SER A 114 -13.16 -17.14 -0.29
N GLN A 115 -14.29 -17.71 -0.72
CA GLN A 115 -15.45 -17.91 0.13
C GLN A 115 -15.49 -19.28 0.82
N LYS A 116 -14.62 -20.23 0.45
CA LYS A 116 -14.36 -21.53 1.09
C LYS A 116 -13.28 -22.27 0.29
N LEU A 117 -12.46 -23.07 0.98
CA LEU A 117 -11.36 -23.87 0.43
C LEU A 117 -11.78 -24.67 -0.81
N TRP A 118 -10.85 -24.74 -1.77
CA TRP A 118 -10.85 -25.58 -2.96
C TRP A 118 -11.31 -27.02 -2.64
N THR A 119 -12.52 -27.37 -3.03
CA THR A 119 -13.05 -28.74 -2.92
C THR A 119 -13.23 -29.40 -4.28
N GLU A 120 -13.05 -28.67 -5.38
CA GLU A 120 -13.13 -29.23 -6.73
C GLU A 120 -11.94 -28.75 -7.58
N ASN A 121 -11.15 -29.71 -8.09
CA ASN A 121 -9.99 -29.54 -8.99
C ASN A 121 -8.69 -28.93 -8.40
N GLY A 122 -8.46 -29.03 -7.09
CA GLY A 122 -7.14 -28.75 -6.50
C GLY A 122 -6.09 -29.82 -6.84
N PRO A 123 -4.78 -29.51 -6.75
CA PRO A 123 -3.74 -30.52 -6.92
C PRO A 123 -3.95 -31.67 -5.92
N PRO A 124 -3.81 -32.93 -6.33
CA PRO A 124 -3.97 -34.06 -5.42
C PRO A 124 -2.94 -33.95 -4.28
N ASN A 125 -3.44 -33.96 -3.03
CA ASN A 125 -2.69 -33.88 -1.75
C ASN A 125 -2.35 -32.47 -1.20
N ALA A 126 -3.22 -31.48 -1.39
CA ALA A 126 -3.21 -30.26 -0.58
C ALA A 126 -3.88 -30.47 0.79
#